data_AF-A0A5C5WIX2-F1
#
_entry.id   AF-A0A5C5WIX2-F1
#
_cell.length_a   1.000
_cell.length_b   1.000
_cell.length_c   1.000
_cell.angle_alpha   90.00
_cell.angle_beta   90.00
_cell.angle_gamma   90.00
#
_symmetry.space_group_name_H-M   'P 1'
#
loop_
_entity.id
_entity.type
_entity.pdbx_description
1 polymer ?
#
loop_
_entity_poly.entity_id
_entity_poly.type
_entity_poly.pdbx_seq_one_letter_code
_entity_poly.pdbx_strand_id
1 'polypeptide(L)'
;MTAAIPTESKLLRRIDEFCELVGDKLNPILVKETRQALKSRQFVITFSILLFAALAWTIIGSLMMMPRIYTSPSAPRMLIGYYIVLAIPMLMVVPLAAYRSLEGEIDDGTLELLSITVLSPWQIVIGKLASAVLQMLLYFVALFPCVAYAYTLRGVDLPTVLLMVAVLLVAGLLLTVVALFFAPLARTRSGRIVTLLAVMMILLGAEWGLAVLVINMIMYGNPLSSSELYYVVLASIAIPLSLGHLLLATTAAQLTPDSENRSTQIRCSMLIVTSVALGLSALAILMLGRSGFSVAVFMCLTLSALWTVAASMMCAESPIVTPRVRRELPSSFLSRAALTWLTPGPATGLVFSSTAIVVTTAFIVGGMMVLRDQGNGVGMGRELNVFPRICIAYSTYLIGFLTAVYWVIAQIRRRNHPRVELGIAALIAVAVLSALIPYSIGLHFNDYRDYPYSMFQITNWAWTISEVARTSTRMALMVPVGFFVTLSFMVTVLSNPKLVFPRRIAMPKRVQQELDANKASR
;
A
#
# COMPACT_ATOMS: atom_id res chain seq x y z
N MET A 1 8.71 34.17 55.89
CA MET A 1 8.43 34.56 54.50
C MET A 1 8.00 33.31 53.74
N THR A 2 6.72 32.97 53.81
CA THR A 2 6.10 31.89 53.05
C THR A 2 5.76 32.44 51.66
N ALA A 3 6.51 31.98 50.66
CA ALA A 3 6.29 32.37 49.27
C ALA A 3 4.89 31.90 48.84
N ALA A 4 4.06 32.86 48.42
CA ALA A 4 2.75 32.59 47.85
C ALA A 4 2.90 31.75 46.58
N ILE A 5 2.31 30.55 46.58
CA ILE A 5 2.13 29.73 45.39
C ILE A 5 1.21 30.55 44.45
N PRO A 6 1.61 30.83 43.20
CA PRO A 6 0.76 31.59 42.30
C PRO A 6 -0.52 30.80 42.04
N THR A 7 -1.66 31.43 42.29
CA THR A 7 -2.99 30.89 41.98
C THR A 7 -3.09 30.70 40.48
N GLU A 8 -2.94 29.46 40.01
CA GLU A 8 -3.26 29.10 38.63
C GLU A 8 -4.66 29.61 38.30
N SER A 9 -4.76 30.42 37.24
CA SER A 9 -6.03 31.03 36.86
C SER A 9 -7.08 29.94 36.62
N LYS A 10 -8.32 30.14 37.08
CA LYS A 10 -9.44 29.19 36.88
C LYS A 10 -9.60 28.74 35.42
N LEU A 11 -9.14 29.56 34.47
CA LEU A 11 -9.14 29.28 33.04
C LEU A 11 -8.08 28.23 32.65
N LEU A 12 -6.87 28.31 33.20
CA LEU A 12 -5.81 27.30 32.98
C LEU A 12 -6.25 25.94 33.50
N ARG A 13 -6.81 25.89 34.73
CA ARG A 13 -7.32 24.64 35.29
C ARG A 13 -8.45 24.01 34.47
N ARG A 14 -9.37 24.82 33.92
CA ARG A 14 -10.42 24.32 33.01
C ARG A 14 -9.86 23.79 31.70
N ILE A 15 -8.81 24.42 31.18
CA ILE A 15 -8.10 23.94 29.99
C ILE A 15 -7.40 22.62 30.31
N ASP A 16 -6.73 22.51 31.45
CA ASP A 16 -6.06 21.27 31.88
C ASP A 16 -7.06 20.14 32.09
N GLU A 17 -8.16 20.36 32.81
CA GLU A 17 -9.24 19.37 33.00
C GLU A 17 -9.85 18.95 31.65
N PHE A 18 -10.03 19.88 30.71
CA PHE A 18 -10.49 19.55 29.36
C PHE A 18 -9.45 18.73 28.58
N CYS A 19 -8.16 19.08 28.67
CA CYS A 19 -7.08 18.35 28.01
C CYS A 19 -6.92 16.95 28.57
N GLU A 20 -7.08 16.76 29.88
CA GLU A 20 -7.09 15.44 30.52
C GLU A 20 -8.28 14.60 30.07
N LEU A 21 -9.50 15.16 30.08
CA LEU A 21 -10.71 14.46 29.60
C LEU A 21 -10.64 14.07 28.11
N VAL A 22 -10.03 14.91 27.29
CA VAL A 22 -9.79 14.60 25.86
C VAL A 22 -8.67 13.56 25.74
N GLY A 23 -7.59 13.70 26.52
CA GLY A 23 -6.46 12.76 26.56
C GLY A 23 -6.88 11.35 26.96
N ASP A 24 -7.74 11.20 27.96
CA ASP A 24 -8.26 9.92 28.46
C ASP A 24 -9.13 9.19 27.43
N LYS A 25 -9.77 9.94 26.52
CA LYS A 25 -10.56 9.38 25.41
C LYS A 25 -9.71 9.03 24.19
N LEU A 26 -8.52 9.62 24.07
CA LEU A 26 -7.59 9.34 22.98
C LEU A 26 -6.84 8.04 23.23
N ASN A 27 -6.29 7.48 22.16
CA ASN A 27 -5.46 6.30 22.25
C ASN A 27 -4.28 6.58 23.22
N PRO A 28 -4.09 5.80 24.30
CA PRO A 28 -3.04 6.06 25.29
C PRO A 28 -1.63 6.06 24.67
N ILE A 29 -1.45 5.31 23.58
CA ILE A 29 -0.21 5.27 22.81
C ILE A 29 0.03 6.61 22.11
N LEU A 30 -1.00 7.23 21.54
CA LEU A 30 -0.88 8.55 20.91
C LEU A 30 -0.40 9.60 21.91
N VAL A 31 -0.98 9.62 23.11
CA VAL A 31 -0.59 10.59 24.16
C VAL A 31 0.85 10.36 24.61
N LYS A 32 1.22 9.10 24.88
CA LYS A 32 2.60 8.72 25.24
C LYS A 32 3.60 9.12 24.17
N GLU A 33 3.38 8.68 22.93
CA GLU A 33 4.28 8.93 21.79
C GLU A 33 4.40 10.42 21.52
N THR A 34 3.30 11.16 21.51
CA THR A 34 3.31 12.61 21.29
C THR A 34 4.15 13.32 22.34
N ARG A 35 3.96 12.99 23.62
CA ARG A 35 4.72 13.61 24.72
C ARG A 35 6.22 13.30 24.60
N GLN A 36 6.57 12.08 24.23
CA GLN A 36 7.95 11.66 24.03
C GLN A 36 8.57 12.34 22.81
N ALA A 37 7.82 12.41 21.71
CA ALA A 37 8.30 12.90 20.44
C ALA A 37 8.52 14.43 20.47
N LEU A 38 7.61 15.19 21.10
CA LEU A 38 7.78 16.65 21.28
C LEU A 38 8.93 17.02 22.24
N LYS A 39 9.24 16.15 23.20
CA LYS A 39 10.39 16.33 24.10
C LYS A 39 11.70 15.79 23.53
N SER A 40 11.66 15.13 22.37
CA SER A 40 12.85 14.52 21.78
C SER A 40 13.83 15.60 21.31
N ARG A 41 15.14 15.33 21.49
CA ARG A 41 16.21 16.21 20.97
C ARG A 41 16.07 16.39 19.45
N GLN A 42 15.69 15.33 18.74
CA GLN A 42 15.47 15.36 17.30
C GLN A 42 14.39 16.39 16.92
N PHE A 43 13.24 16.39 17.60
CA PHE A 43 12.17 17.35 17.33
C PHE A 43 12.62 18.77 17.62
N VAL A 44 13.22 19.03 18.77
CA VAL A 44 13.68 20.38 19.15
C VAL A 44 14.70 20.92 18.14
N ILE A 45 15.68 20.11 17.75
CA ILE A 45 16.72 20.51 16.78
C ILE A 45 16.08 20.81 15.42
N THR A 46 15.25 19.90 14.90
CA THR A 46 14.64 20.03 13.58
C THR A 46 13.65 21.20 13.51
N PHE A 47 12.84 21.38 14.56
CA PHE A 47 11.94 22.53 14.69
C PHE A 47 12.70 23.85 14.76
N SER A 48 13.80 23.90 15.52
CA SER A 48 14.65 25.10 15.62
C SER A 48 15.33 25.43 14.30
N ILE A 49 15.88 24.41 13.61
CA ILE A 49 16.48 24.56 12.28
C ILE A 49 15.44 25.03 11.27
N LEU A 50 14.23 24.47 11.30
CA LEU A 50 13.13 24.87 10.43
C LEU A 50 12.79 26.35 10.61
N LEU A 51 12.60 26.80 11.85
CA LEU A 51 12.31 28.22 12.15
C LEU A 51 13.45 29.14 11.71
N PHE A 52 14.70 28.76 12.02
CA PHE A 52 15.87 29.53 11.63
C PHE A 52 16.02 29.60 10.10
N ALA A 53 15.85 28.47 9.41
CA ALA A 53 15.92 28.40 7.96
C ALA A 53 14.80 29.19 7.29
N ALA A 54 13.57 29.15 7.83
CA ALA A 54 12.45 29.95 7.35
C ALA A 54 12.72 31.45 7.49
N LEU A 55 13.21 31.88 8.66
CA LEU A 55 13.57 33.27 8.92
C LEU A 55 14.73 33.73 8.04
N ALA A 56 15.81 32.94 7.98
CA ALA A 56 16.99 33.23 7.17
C ALA A 56 16.63 33.32 5.69
N TRP A 57 15.82 32.38 5.17
CA TRP A 57 15.36 32.42 3.79
C TRP A 57 14.49 33.65 3.50
N THR A 58 13.62 34.04 4.44
CA THR A 58 12.80 35.25 4.31
C THR A 58 13.68 36.50 4.18
N ILE A 59 14.70 36.65 5.02
CA ILE A 59 15.60 37.80 5.01
C ILE A 59 16.47 37.79 3.75
N ILE A 60 17.22 36.70 3.52
CA ILE A 60 18.16 36.57 2.39
C ILE A 60 17.41 36.67 1.07
N GLY A 61 16.31 35.94 0.93
CA GLY A 61 15.47 35.95 -0.26
C GLY A 61 14.92 37.34 -0.60
N SER A 62 14.44 38.07 0.41
CA SER A 62 13.95 39.44 0.21
C SER A 62 15.08 40.40 -0.20
N LEU A 63 16.24 40.31 0.45
CA LEU A 63 17.41 41.16 0.15
C LEU A 63 17.98 40.89 -1.24
N MET A 64 18.11 39.62 -1.64
CA MET A 64 18.61 39.24 -2.98
C MET A 64 17.70 39.72 -4.12
N MET A 65 16.43 40.00 -3.83
CA MET A 65 15.45 40.45 -4.81
C MET A 65 15.24 41.97 -4.77
N MET A 66 15.87 42.70 -3.85
CA MET A 66 15.77 44.17 -3.79
C MET A 66 16.58 44.82 -4.93
N PRO A 67 16.07 45.86 -5.63
CA PRO A 67 14.74 46.49 -5.51
C PRO A 67 13.66 45.85 -6.40
N ARG A 68 13.98 44.81 -7.17
CA ARG A 68 13.04 44.14 -8.11
C ARG A 68 11.80 43.55 -7.44
N ILE A 69 11.85 43.26 -6.14
CA ILE A 69 10.71 42.79 -5.34
C ILE A 69 9.51 43.73 -5.38
N TYR A 70 9.73 45.04 -5.59
CA TYR A 70 8.66 46.04 -5.69
C TYR A 70 8.02 46.10 -7.08
N THR A 71 8.76 45.70 -8.12
CA THR A 71 8.38 45.93 -9.52
C THR A 71 8.08 44.65 -10.29
N SER A 72 8.54 43.50 -9.82
CA SER A 72 8.45 42.20 -10.51
C SER A 72 7.83 41.13 -9.61
N PRO A 73 6.97 40.24 -10.16
CA PRO A 73 6.43 39.10 -9.41
C PRO A 73 7.55 38.22 -8.84
N SER A 74 7.53 38.05 -7.52
CA SER A 74 8.65 37.44 -6.77
C SER A 74 8.23 36.21 -5.95
N ALA A 75 6.94 35.90 -5.89
CA ALA A 75 6.39 34.78 -5.13
C ALA A 75 6.97 33.40 -5.51
N PRO A 76 7.17 33.03 -6.80
CA PRO A 76 7.62 31.69 -7.16
C PRO A 76 8.96 31.30 -6.51
N ARG A 77 9.93 32.22 -6.50
CA ARG A 77 11.26 31.96 -5.92
C ARG A 77 11.20 31.82 -4.40
N MET A 78 10.38 32.63 -3.73
CA MET A 78 10.18 32.54 -2.28
C MET A 78 9.47 31.26 -1.88
N LEU A 79 8.41 30.89 -2.60
CA LEU A 79 7.68 29.65 -2.35
C LEU A 79 8.54 28.40 -2.53
N ILE A 80 9.47 28.37 -3.49
CA ILE A 80 10.37 27.22 -3.67
C ILE A 80 11.26 27.01 -2.44
N GLY A 81 11.83 28.08 -1.87
CA GLY A 81 12.65 27.92 -0.67
C GLY A 81 11.81 27.52 0.54
N TYR A 82 10.62 28.10 0.73
CA TYR A 82 9.71 27.66 1.81
C TYR A 82 9.24 26.22 1.62
N TYR A 83 9.02 25.79 0.38
CA TYR A 83 8.74 24.39 0.04
C TYR A 83 9.89 23.50 0.49
N ILE A 84 11.15 23.81 0.15
CA ILE A 84 12.31 23.00 0.55
C ILE A 84 12.43 22.93 2.08
N VAL A 85 12.29 24.07 2.77
CA VAL A 85 12.36 24.15 4.24
C VAL A 85 11.25 23.32 4.90
N LEU A 86 10.06 23.24 4.29
CA LEU A 86 8.95 22.41 4.78
C LEU A 86 9.10 20.94 4.39
N ALA A 87 9.55 20.65 3.16
CA ALA A 87 9.58 19.32 2.57
C ALA A 87 10.56 18.40 3.29
N ILE A 88 11.75 18.88 3.65
CA ILE A 88 12.78 18.06 4.31
C ILE A 88 12.25 17.49 5.65
N PRO A 89 11.72 18.28 6.60
CA PRO A 89 11.14 17.73 7.82
C PRO A 89 9.94 16.80 7.58
N MET A 90 9.05 17.17 6.66
CA MET A 90 7.80 16.44 6.39
C MET A 90 8.04 15.09 5.72
N LEU A 91 8.91 15.03 4.71
CA LEU A 91 9.12 13.86 3.87
C LEU A 91 10.27 12.99 4.35
N MET A 92 11.24 13.54 5.09
CA MET A 92 12.43 12.80 5.53
C MET A 92 12.43 12.56 7.05
N VAL A 93 12.35 13.63 7.85
CA VAL A 93 12.53 13.54 9.31
C VAL A 93 11.40 12.78 9.99
N VAL A 94 10.14 13.12 9.68
CA VAL A 94 8.97 12.50 10.33
C VAL A 94 8.84 11.01 10.01
N PRO A 95 8.89 10.56 8.73
CA PRO A 95 8.84 9.14 8.42
C PRO A 95 9.99 8.35 9.05
N LEU A 96 11.20 8.91 9.05
CA LEU A 96 12.37 8.27 9.66
C LEU A 96 12.25 8.17 11.19
N ALA A 97 11.68 9.19 11.84
CA ALA A 97 11.39 9.15 13.27
C ALA A 97 10.36 8.05 13.61
N ALA A 98 9.31 7.91 12.80
CA ALA A 98 8.31 6.88 12.94
C ALA A 98 8.89 5.46 12.76
N TYR A 99 9.75 5.27 11.74
CA TYR A 99 10.49 4.02 11.52
C TYR A 99 11.34 3.66 12.75
N ARG A 100 12.20 4.58 13.22
CA ARG A 100 13.10 4.33 14.36
C ARG A 100 12.36 4.10 15.68
N SER A 101 11.23 4.80 15.89
CA SER A 101 10.39 4.60 17.07
C SER A 101 9.81 3.17 17.11
N LEU A 102 9.31 2.66 15.98
CA LEU A 102 8.79 1.29 15.93
C LEU A 102 9.90 0.23 15.93
N GLU A 103 11.01 0.46 15.22
CA GLU A 103 12.17 -0.44 15.20
C GLU A 103 12.79 -0.59 16.60
N GLY A 104 12.92 0.51 17.36
CA GLY A 104 13.44 0.48 18.72
C GLY A 104 12.59 -0.36 19.67
N GLU A 105 11.26 -0.26 19.58
CA GLU A 105 10.35 -1.08 20.40
C GLU A 105 10.45 -2.59 20.07
N ILE A 106 10.73 -2.92 18.81
CA ILE A 106 10.99 -4.31 18.38
C ILE A 106 12.31 -4.80 18.95
N ASP A 107 13.36 -3.96 18.91
CA ASP A 107 14.69 -4.35 19.38
C ASP A 107 14.76 -4.52 20.89
N ASP A 108 14.12 -3.63 21.64
CA ASP A 108 14.11 -3.65 23.10
C ASP A 108 13.27 -4.82 23.67
N GLY A 109 12.65 -5.66 22.81
CA GLY A 109 11.77 -6.76 23.21
C GLY A 109 10.46 -6.31 23.88
N THR A 110 10.24 -5.00 23.98
CA THR A 110 9.07 -4.40 24.63
C THR A 110 7.77 -4.69 23.91
N LEU A 111 7.80 -4.99 22.61
CA LEU A 111 6.62 -5.41 21.85
C LEU A 111 6.08 -6.76 22.28
N GLU A 112 6.92 -7.72 22.69
CA GLU A 112 6.43 -8.99 23.23
C GLU A 112 5.73 -8.75 24.57
N LEU A 113 6.30 -7.88 25.42
CA LEU A 113 5.69 -7.49 26.69
C LEU A 113 4.37 -6.72 26.50
N LEU A 114 4.30 -5.80 25.53
CA LEU A 114 3.09 -5.05 25.18
C LEU A 114 2.05 -5.94 24.47
N SER A 115 2.45 -6.94 23.70
CA SER A 115 1.53 -7.89 23.06
C SER A 115 0.83 -8.84 24.04
N ILE A 116 1.36 -8.95 25.27
CA ILE A 116 0.70 -9.65 26.39
C ILE A 116 -0.37 -8.75 27.05
N THR A 117 -0.33 -7.43 26.83
CA THR A 117 -1.32 -6.47 27.34
C THR A 117 -2.57 -6.40 26.45
N VAL A 118 -3.61 -5.70 26.91
CA VAL A 118 -4.94 -5.59 26.26
C VAL A 118 -4.91 -4.73 24.97
N LEU A 119 -3.75 -4.22 24.56
CA LEU A 119 -3.62 -3.30 23.42
C LEU A 119 -3.58 -4.07 22.09
N SER A 120 -4.46 -3.69 21.17
CA SER A 120 -4.49 -4.28 19.82
C SER A 120 -3.33 -3.76 18.96
N PRO A 121 -2.74 -4.58 18.07
CA PRO A 121 -1.69 -4.14 17.15
C PRO A 121 -2.06 -2.90 16.32
N TRP A 122 -3.35 -2.77 15.95
CA TRP A 122 -3.86 -1.59 15.25
C TRP A 122 -3.79 -0.31 16.09
N GLN A 123 -4.08 -0.38 17.39
CA GLN A 123 -3.93 0.77 18.29
C GLN A 123 -2.47 1.23 18.35
N ILE A 124 -1.51 0.31 18.31
CA ILE A 124 -0.09 0.66 18.30
C ILE A 124 0.27 1.44 17.04
N VAL A 125 -0.03 0.87 15.87
CA VAL A 125 0.37 1.48 14.58
C VAL A 125 -0.37 2.80 14.33
N ILE A 126 -1.67 2.88 14.61
CA ILE A 126 -2.44 4.13 14.47
C ILE A 126 -1.96 5.19 15.45
N GLY A 127 -1.61 4.81 16.69
CA GLY A 127 -1.06 5.74 17.68
C GLY A 127 0.24 6.40 17.19
N LYS A 128 1.16 5.62 16.62
CA LYS A 128 2.41 6.14 16.04
C LYS A 128 2.17 7.00 14.80
N LEU A 129 1.28 6.58 13.89
CA LEU A 129 0.92 7.38 12.72
C LEU A 129 0.32 8.73 13.14
N ALA A 130 -0.62 8.73 14.10
CA ALA A 130 -1.26 9.96 14.58
C ALA A 130 -0.26 10.90 15.28
N SER A 131 0.74 10.37 16.00
CA SER A 131 1.81 11.18 16.57
C SER A 131 2.66 11.85 15.48
N ALA A 132 2.98 11.11 14.41
CA ALA A 132 3.67 11.66 13.25
C ALA A 132 2.83 12.73 12.51
N VAL A 133 1.51 12.52 12.36
CA VAL A 133 0.59 13.53 11.79
C VAL A 133 0.62 14.83 12.60
N LEU A 134 0.65 14.74 13.92
CA LEU A 134 0.73 15.92 14.77
C LEU A 134 2.04 16.69 14.57
N GLN A 135 3.18 15.98 14.46
CA GLN A 135 4.46 16.62 14.15
C GLN A 135 4.43 17.35 12.80
N MET A 136 3.87 16.71 11.78
CA MET A 136 3.68 17.33 10.46
C MET A 136 2.83 18.60 10.55
N LEU A 137 1.74 18.55 11.30
CA LEU A 137 0.86 19.72 11.51
C LEU A 137 1.61 20.87 12.20
N LEU A 138 2.45 20.59 13.20
CA LEU A 138 3.24 21.61 13.89
C LEU A 138 4.25 22.29 12.96
N TYR A 139 4.95 21.52 12.11
CA TYR A 139 5.85 22.10 11.11
C TYR A 139 5.10 22.95 10.09
N PHE A 140 3.94 22.51 9.64
CA PHE A 140 3.09 23.27 8.72
C PHE A 140 2.61 24.58 9.34
N VAL A 141 2.06 24.54 10.56
CA VAL A 141 1.57 25.73 11.28
C VAL A 141 2.69 26.74 11.52
N ALA A 142 3.90 26.26 11.84
CA ALA A 142 5.07 27.13 12.02
C ALA A 142 5.48 27.88 10.74
N LEU A 143 5.38 27.22 9.58
CA LEU A 143 5.71 27.81 8.28
C LEU A 143 4.56 28.56 7.60
N PHE A 144 3.32 28.39 8.08
CA PHE A 144 2.13 29.01 7.50
C PHE A 144 2.26 30.54 7.31
N PRO A 145 2.76 31.33 8.27
CA PRO A 145 2.95 32.78 8.07
C PRO A 145 3.93 33.12 6.95
N CYS A 146 4.98 32.30 6.76
CA CYS A 146 5.97 32.50 5.71
C CYS A 146 5.39 32.22 4.32
N VAL A 147 4.58 31.16 4.20
CA VAL A 147 3.86 30.83 2.96
C VAL A 147 2.85 31.94 2.62
N ALA A 148 2.13 32.45 3.62
CA ALA A 148 1.21 33.58 3.47
C ALA A 148 1.94 34.85 3.00
N TYR A 149 3.11 35.15 3.57
CA TYR A 149 3.97 36.24 3.10
C TYR A 149 4.35 36.08 1.63
N ALA A 150 4.82 34.89 1.22
CA ALA A 150 5.20 34.61 -0.15
C ALA A 150 4.05 34.86 -1.15
N TYR A 151 2.82 34.52 -0.77
CA TYR A 151 1.63 34.74 -1.59
C TYR A 151 1.38 36.24 -1.86
N THR A 152 1.72 37.13 -0.94
CA THR A 152 1.56 38.59 -1.14
C THR A 152 2.49 39.17 -2.20
N LEU A 153 3.59 38.49 -2.54
CA LEU A 153 4.61 38.95 -3.49
C LEU A 153 4.22 38.80 -4.98
N ARG A 154 2.98 38.38 -5.26
CA ARG A 154 2.38 38.21 -6.60
C ARG A 154 3.12 37.18 -7.48
N GLY A 155 2.40 36.60 -8.43
CA GLY A 155 2.96 35.68 -9.43
C GLY A 155 2.78 34.19 -9.15
N VAL A 156 1.97 33.82 -8.15
CA VAL A 156 1.51 32.44 -7.96
C VAL A 156 0.03 32.45 -7.59
N ASP A 157 -0.75 31.55 -8.19
CA ASP A 157 -2.17 31.40 -7.92
C ASP A 157 -2.43 30.65 -6.60
N LEU A 158 -3.53 30.99 -5.92
CA LEU A 158 -3.93 30.33 -4.67
C LEU A 158 -4.09 28.79 -4.81
N PRO A 159 -4.68 28.24 -5.89
CA PRO A 159 -4.78 26.80 -6.08
C PRO A 159 -3.41 26.09 -6.10
N THR A 160 -2.39 26.72 -6.67
CA THR A 160 -1.02 26.17 -6.74
C THR A 160 -0.41 26.04 -5.34
N VAL A 161 -0.59 27.06 -4.49
CA VAL A 161 -0.14 27.02 -3.09
C VAL A 161 -0.89 25.94 -2.30
N LEU A 162 -2.21 25.82 -2.49
CA LEU A 162 -3.01 24.81 -1.82
C LEU A 162 -2.63 23.39 -2.28
N LEU A 163 -2.43 23.18 -3.58
CA LEU A 163 -1.98 21.89 -4.13
C LEU A 163 -0.58 21.52 -3.61
N MET A 164 0.34 22.47 -3.53
CA MET A 164 1.67 22.24 -2.94
C MET A 164 1.55 21.69 -1.50
N VAL A 165 0.74 22.34 -0.67
CA VAL A 165 0.53 21.93 0.73
C VAL A 165 -0.16 20.56 0.80
N ALA A 166 -1.21 20.36 -0.01
CA ALA A 166 -1.96 19.11 -0.04
C ALA A 166 -1.07 17.93 -0.47
N VAL A 167 -0.25 18.10 -1.52
CA VAL A 167 0.69 17.08 -2.00
C VAL A 167 1.72 16.75 -0.93
N LEU A 168 2.29 17.75 -0.24
CA LEU A 168 3.24 17.52 0.85
C LEU A 168 2.62 16.74 2.01
N LEU A 169 1.40 17.10 2.41
CA LEU A 169 0.71 16.45 3.52
C LEU A 169 0.36 14.99 3.17
N VAL A 170 -0.24 14.76 2.00
CA VAL A 170 -0.61 13.42 1.54
C VAL A 170 0.63 12.54 1.33
N ALA A 171 1.68 13.07 0.71
CA ALA A 171 2.92 12.34 0.51
C ALA A 171 3.63 12.04 1.84
N GLY A 172 3.72 13.00 2.75
CA GLY A 172 4.31 12.80 4.08
C GLY A 172 3.58 11.72 4.87
N LEU A 173 2.25 11.70 4.82
CA LEU A 173 1.43 10.63 5.41
C LEU A 173 1.76 9.26 4.79
N LEU A 174 1.74 9.16 3.45
CA LEU A 174 2.02 7.90 2.77
C LEU A 174 3.44 7.40 3.07
N LEU A 175 4.44 8.27 3.01
CA LEU A 175 5.82 7.91 3.32
C LEU A 175 5.99 7.48 4.78
N THR A 176 5.27 8.11 5.71
CA THR A 176 5.24 7.67 7.12
C THR A 176 4.66 6.27 7.25
N VAL A 177 3.57 5.98 6.54
CA VAL A 177 2.97 4.63 6.52
C VAL A 177 3.93 3.61 5.91
N VAL A 178 4.60 3.95 4.81
CA VAL A 178 5.63 3.11 4.18
C VAL A 178 6.78 2.85 5.17
N ALA A 179 7.27 3.88 5.84
CA ALA A 179 8.32 3.75 6.85
C ALA A 179 7.90 2.82 8.00
N LEU A 180 6.68 2.98 8.54
CA LEU A 180 6.13 2.08 9.56
C LEU A 180 5.99 0.63 9.06
N PHE A 181 5.70 0.42 7.77
CA PHE A 181 5.64 -0.92 7.18
C PHE A 181 6.99 -1.61 7.09
N PHE A 182 8.07 -0.88 6.80
CA PHE A 182 9.40 -1.45 6.70
C PHE A 182 10.04 -1.78 8.06
N ALA A 183 9.64 -1.10 9.14
CA ALA A 183 10.21 -1.28 10.48
C ALA A 183 10.14 -2.74 10.99
N PRO A 184 9.00 -3.46 10.94
CA PRO A 184 8.92 -4.85 11.42
C PRO A 184 9.46 -5.93 10.47
N LEU A 185 9.86 -5.59 9.24
CA LEU A 185 10.34 -6.58 8.26
C LEU A 185 11.70 -7.18 8.67
N ALA A 186 12.54 -6.39 9.33
CA ALA A 186 13.89 -6.80 9.68
C ALA A 186 13.97 -7.47 11.05
N ARG A 187 14.23 -8.79 11.05
CA ARG A 187 14.45 -9.58 12.29
C ARG A 187 15.91 -9.76 12.68
N THR A 188 16.84 -9.53 11.76
CA THR A 188 18.29 -9.67 12.00
C THR A 188 18.97 -8.31 11.95
N ARG A 189 20.12 -8.17 12.63
CA ARG A 189 20.90 -6.92 12.64
C ARG A 189 21.24 -6.44 11.22
N SER A 190 21.69 -7.35 10.35
CA SER A 190 21.98 -7.02 8.94
C SER A 190 20.72 -6.65 8.16
N GLY A 191 19.59 -7.32 8.44
CA GLY A 191 18.30 -6.99 7.84
C GLY A 191 17.85 -5.56 8.15
N ARG A 192 18.11 -5.08 9.37
CA ARG A 192 17.74 -3.72 9.81
C ARG A 192 18.49 -2.63 9.06
N ILE A 193 19.77 -2.85 8.80
CA ILE A 193 20.57 -1.93 7.98
C ILE A 193 19.98 -1.89 6.56
N VAL A 194 19.62 -3.03 5.99
CA VAL A 194 19.02 -3.12 4.65
C VAL A 194 17.65 -2.43 4.59
N THR A 195 16.77 -2.63 5.56
CA THR A 195 15.45 -1.97 5.60
C THR A 195 15.58 -0.47 5.83
N LEU A 196 16.50 -0.03 6.70
CA LEU A 196 16.78 1.38 6.91
C LEU A 196 17.30 2.06 5.63
N LEU A 197 18.24 1.42 4.92
CA LEU A 197 18.74 1.92 3.64
C LEU A 197 17.64 1.95 2.57
N ALA A 198 16.79 0.92 2.52
CA ALA A 198 15.65 0.88 1.60
C ALA A 198 14.66 2.03 1.88
N VAL A 199 14.30 2.26 3.15
CA VAL A 199 13.46 3.39 3.55
C VAL A 199 14.11 4.70 3.15
N MET A 200 15.40 4.90 3.47
CA MET A 200 16.13 6.12 3.11
C MET A 200 16.11 6.38 1.60
N MET A 201 16.35 5.36 0.78
CA MET A 201 16.30 5.48 -0.68
C MET A 201 14.90 5.84 -1.18
N ILE A 202 13.85 5.27 -0.59
CA ILE A 202 12.46 5.61 -0.93
C ILE A 202 12.15 7.06 -0.54
N LEU A 203 12.56 7.51 0.66
CA LEU A 203 12.33 8.88 1.13
C LEU A 203 13.05 9.89 0.23
N LEU A 204 14.33 9.67 -0.08
CA LEU A 204 15.12 10.55 -0.96
C LEU A 204 14.57 10.57 -2.39
N GLY A 205 14.18 9.41 -2.93
CA GLY A 205 13.58 9.32 -4.26
C GLY A 205 12.23 10.05 -4.34
N ALA A 206 11.41 9.92 -3.30
CA ALA A 206 10.13 10.61 -3.20
C ALA A 206 10.32 12.13 -3.01
N GLU A 207 11.27 12.54 -2.19
CA GLU A 207 11.63 13.95 -2.00
C GLU A 207 12.08 14.58 -3.32
N TRP A 208 12.98 13.93 -4.05
CA TRP A 208 13.43 14.42 -5.36
C TRP A 208 12.29 14.48 -6.39
N GLY A 209 11.50 13.40 -6.52
CA GLY A 209 10.38 13.35 -7.47
C GLY A 209 9.30 14.39 -7.18
N LEU A 210 8.94 14.58 -5.91
CA LEU A 210 7.97 15.59 -5.49
C LEU A 210 8.52 17.01 -5.64
N ALA A 211 9.82 17.22 -5.36
CA ALA A 211 10.45 18.51 -5.56
C ALA A 211 10.41 18.92 -7.02
N VAL A 212 10.76 18.01 -7.94
CA VAL A 212 10.64 18.26 -9.38
C VAL A 212 9.20 18.61 -9.75
N LEU A 213 8.21 17.84 -9.28
CA LEU A 213 6.80 18.10 -9.59
C LEU A 213 6.32 19.46 -9.08
N VAL A 214 6.56 19.76 -7.81
CA VAL A 214 6.07 20.99 -7.15
C VAL A 214 6.80 22.21 -7.67
N ILE A 215 8.13 22.15 -7.85
CA ILE A 215 8.92 23.28 -8.36
C ILE A 215 8.49 23.62 -9.80
N ASN A 216 8.26 22.61 -10.65
CA ASN A 216 7.73 22.86 -12.00
C ASN A 216 6.35 23.52 -11.96
N MET A 217 5.46 23.05 -11.08
CA MET A 217 4.12 23.65 -10.90
C MET A 217 4.21 25.11 -10.41
N ILE A 218 5.17 25.43 -9.53
CA ILE A 218 5.38 26.80 -9.05
C ILE A 218 5.98 27.71 -10.15
N MET A 219 6.93 27.20 -10.95
CA MET A 219 7.63 28.00 -11.96
C MET A 219 6.82 28.21 -13.24
N TYR A 220 6.14 27.18 -13.72
CA TYR A 220 5.46 27.17 -15.02
C TYR A 220 3.94 27.20 -14.91
N GLY A 221 3.40 27.18 -13.69
CA GLY A 221 1.97 27.04 -13.44
C GLY A 221 1.49 25.60 -13.58
N ASN A 222 0.20 25.39 -13.35
CA ASN A 222 -0.42 24.08 -13.49
C ASN A 222 -0.76 23.81 -14.97
N PRO A 223 -0.14 22.82 -15.64
CA PRO A 223 -0.42 22.51 -17.04
C PRO A 223 -1.69 21.68 -17.23
N LEU A 224 -2.30 21.19 -16.14
CA LEU A 224 -3.43 20.26 -16.20
C LEU A 224 -4.73 21.01 -16.55
N SER A 225 -5.51 20.41 -17.44
CA SER A 225 -6.89 20.82 -17.68
C SER A 225 -7.76 20.62 -16.42
N SER A 226 -8.93 21.24 -16.37
CA SER A 226 -9.84 21.12 -15.21
C SER A 226 -10.25 19.67 -14.93
N SER A 227 -10.45 18.87 -15.98
CA SER A 227 -10.78 17.44 -15.86
C SER A 227 -9.61 16.61 -15.31
N GLU A 228 -8.40 16.89 -15.78
CA GLU A 228 -7.17 16.26 -15.30
C GLU A 228 -6.88 16.60 -13.85
N LEU A 229 -7.04 17.87 -13.47
CA LEU A 229 -6.87 18.33 -12.10
C LEU A 229 -7.83 17.60 -11.17
N TYR A 230 -9.12 17.50 -11.53
CA TYR A 230 -10.11 16.78 -10.71
C TYR A 230 -9.72 15.31 -10.53
N TYR A 231 -9.34 14.63 -11.61
CA TYR A 231 -8.90 13.24 -11.54
C TYR A 231 -7.65 13.07 -10.66
N VAL A 232 -6.63 13.92 -10.85
CA VAL A 232 -5.38 13.86 -10.09
C VAL A 232 -5.63 14.10 -8.60
N VAL A 233 -6.46 15.08 -8.24
CA VAL A 233 -6.82 15.34 -6.84
C VAL A 233 -7.50 14.12 -6.23
N LEU A 234 -8.50 13.55 -6.91
CA LEU A 234 -9.21 12.35 -6.44
C LEU A 234 -8.26 11.16 -6.29
N ALA A 235 -7.41 10.90 -7.29
CA ALA A 235 -6.45 9.81 -7.28
C ALA A 235 -5.39 9.99 -6.18
N SER A 236 -4.92 11.23 -5.97
CA SER A 236 -3.95 11.56 -4.92
C SER A 236 -4.48 11.34 -3.52
N ILE A 237 -5.80 11.32 -3.32
CA ILE A 237 -6.41 11.00 -2.02
C ILE A 237 -6.73 9.51 -1.93
N ALA A 238 -7.38 8.95 -2.95
CA ALA A 238 -7.89 7.59 -2.93
C ALA A 238 -6.77 6.53 -2.93
N ILE A 239 -5.68 6.74 -3.67
CA ILE A 239 -4.56 5.79 -3.73
C ILE A 239 -3.83 5.72 -2.39
N PRO A 240 -3.39 6.84 -1.77
CA PRO A 240 -2.69 6.78 -0.49
C PRO A 240 -3.57 6.27 0.65
N LEU A 241 -4.88 6.55 0.65
CA LEU A 241 -5.80 6.01 1.66
C LEU A 241 -5.92 4.48 1.54
N SER A 242 -6.16 3.97 0.33
CA SER A 242 -6.33 2.52 0.11
C SER A 242 -5.02 1.75 0.30
N LEU A 243 -3.92 2.23 -0.30
CA LEU A 243 -2.59 1.64 -0.14
C LEU A 243 -2.09 1.78 1.30
N GLY A 244 -2.31 2.93 1.92
CA GLY A 244 -1.96 3.18 3.32
C GLY A 244 -2.69 2.21 4.26
N HIS A 245 -3.98 1.97 4.04
CA HIS A 245 -4.74 0.97 4.80
C HIS A 245 -4.18 -0.45 4.60
N LEU A 246 -3.78 -0.83 3.38
CA LEU A 246 -3.13 -2.11 3.13
C LEU A 246 -1.79 -2.23 3.87
N LEU A 247 -0.93 -1.23 3.76
CA LEU A 247 0.38 -1.22 4.43
C LEU A 247 0.22 -1.27 5.95
N LEU A 248 -0.66 -0.46 6.54
CA LEU A 248 -0.94 -0.49 7.97
C LEU A 248 -1.51 -1.85 8.42
N ALA A 249 -2.41 -2.45 7.63
CA ALA A 249 -2.93 -3.78 7.92
C ALA A 249 -1.82 -4.84 7.90
N THR A 250 -0.87 -4.74 6.96
CA THR A 250 0.29 -5.63 6.92
C THR A 250 1.27 -5.37 8.07
N THR A 251 1.48 -4.12 8.50
CA THR A 251 2.28 -3.79 9.68
C THR A 251 1.65 -4.38 10.95
N ALA A 252 0.34 -4.17 11.14
CA ALA A 252 -0.40 -4.73 12.27
C ALA A 252 -0.32 -6.26 12.27
N ALA A 253 -0.51 -6.89 11.11
CA ALA A 253 -0.42 -8.34 10.96
C ALA A 253 0.98 -8.91 11.24
N GLN A 254 2.06 -8.14 11.05
CA GLN A 254 3.42 -8.55 11.42
C GLN A 254 3.62 -8.53 12.95
N LEU A 255 3.00 -7.57 13.64
CA LEU A 255 3.04 -7.41 15.10
C LEU A 255 2.11 -8.39 15.84
N THR A 256 1.01 -8.80 15.22
CA THR A 256 0.12 -9.84 15.74
C THR A 256 0.88 -11.16 15.98
N PRO A 257 0.62 -11.94 17.04
CA PRO A 257 1.25 -13.26 17.24
C PRO A 257 0.85 -14.32 16.18
N ASP A 258 1.67 -15.36 16.00
CA ASP A 258 1.41 -16.47 15.04
C ASP A 258 0.13 -17.26 15.37
N SER A 259 -0.37 -17.14 16.60
CA SER A 259 -1.55 -17.85 17.06
C SER A 259 -2.88 -17.18 16.69
N GLU A 260 -2.84 -15.93 16.22
CA GLU A 260 -4.00 -15.12 15.84
C GLU A 260 -4.14 -14.98 14.31
N ASN A 261 -5.31 -14.53 13.87
CA ASN A 261 -5.63 -14.41 12.46
C ASN A 261 -4.97 -13.16 11.84
N ARG A 262 -3.88 -13.37 11.08
CA ARG A 262 -3.15 -12.32 10.37
C ARG A 262 -3.72 -12.00 8.98
N SER A 263 -4.34 -12.97 8.33
CA SER A 263 -4.55 -12.95 6.87
C SER A 263 -5.87 -12.33 6.42
N THR A 264 -6.92 -12.40 7.24
CA THR A 264 -8.24 -11.87 6.87
C THR A 264 -8.22 -10.37 6.61
N GLN A 265 -7.58 -9.59 7.49
CA GLN A 265 -7.52 -8.14 7.32
C GLN A 265 -6.72 -7.75 6.08
N ILE A 266 -5.58 -8.41 5.83
CA ILE A 266 -4.77 -8.18 4.62
C ILE A 266 -5.59 -8.47 3.36
N ARG A 267 -6.33 -9.59 3.33
CA ARG A 267 -7.18 -9.97 2.19
C ARG A 267 -8.28 -8.94 1.93
N CYS A 268 -8.95 -8.45 2.97
CA CYS A 268 -9.92 -7.35 2.85
C CYS A 268 -9.28 -6.06 2.34
N SER A 269 -8.13 -5.67 2.88
CA SER A 269 -7.40 -4.47 2.44
C SER A 269 -6.98 -4.55 0.97
N MET A 270 -6.57 -5.71 0.49
CA MET A 270 -6.27 -5.90 -0.93
C MET A 270 -7.51 -5.70 -1.81
N LEU A 271 -8.68 -6.22 -1.40
CA LEU A 271 -9.93 -6.00 -2.13
C LEU A 271 -10.29 -4.51 -2.19
N ILE A 272 -10.07 -3.75 -1.11
CA ILE A 272 -10.26 -2.29 -1.10
C ILE A 272 -9.32 -1.61 -2.11
N VAL A 273 -8.04 -1.99 -2.14
CA VAL A 273 -7.09 -1.46 -3.13
C VAL A 273 -7.53 -1.82 -4.55
N THR A 274 -8.02 -3.05 -4.78
CA THR A 274 -8.52 -3.45 -6.10
C THR A 274 -9.73 -2.63 -6.54
N SER A 275 -10.69 -2.40 -5.65
CA SER A 275 -11.92 -1.68 -6.01
C SER A 275 -11.64 -0.21 -6.28
N VAL A 276 -10.78 0.42 -5.48
CA VAL A 276 -10.32 1.79 -5.71
C VAL A 276 -9.54 1.90 -7.02
N ALA A 277 -8.61 0.97 -7.29
CA ALA A 277 -7.83 0.98 -8.54
C ALA A 277 -8.72 0.79 -9.78
N LEU A 278 -9.70 -0.11 -9.72
CA LEU A 278 -10.67 -0.32 -10.81
C LEU A 278 -11.58 0.90 -11.01
N GLY A 279 -12.08 1.49 -9.92
CA GLY A 279 -12.90 2.70 -9.96
C GLY A 279 -12.14 3.90 -10.56
N LEU A 280 -10.90 4.13 -10.12
CA LEU A 280 -10.04 5.16 -10.68
C LEU A 280 -9.68 4.88 -12.14
N SER A 281 -9.42 3.62 -12.52
CA SER A 281 -9.14 3.26 -13.92
C SER A 281 -10.32 3.56 -14.83
N ALA A 282 -11.55 3.26 -14.39
CA ALA A 282 -12.76 3.60 -15.12
C ALA A 282 -12.95 5.12 -15.24
N LEU A 283 -12.79 5.85 -14.13
CA LEU A 283 -12.85 7.33 -14.13
C LEU A 283 -11.78 7.95 -15.03
N ALA A 284 -10.57 7.40 -15.03
CA ALA A 284 -9.48 7.87 -15.88
C ALA A 284 -9.89 7.80 -17.35
N ILE A 285 -10.40 6.66 -17.81
CA ILE A 285 -10.81 6.48 -19.20
C ILE A 285 -11.95 7.43 -19.57
N LEU A 286 -12.93 7.62 -18.68
CA LEU A 286 -14.08 8.49 -18.93
C LEU A 286 -13.72 9.98 -18.95
N MET A 287 -12.84 10.44 -18.06
CA MET A 287 -12.53 11.87 -17.91
C MET A 287 -11.38 12.35 -18.80
N LEU A 288 -10.41 11.47 -19.08
CA LEU A 288 -9.15 11.84 -19.72
C LEU A 288 -9.03 11.30 -21.16
N GLY A 289 -9.99 10.49 -21.62
CA GLY A 289 -9.93 9.85 -22.93
C GLY A 289 -8.66 9.02 -23.09
N ARG A 290 -7.82 9.39 -24.08
CA ARG A 290 -6.65 8.57 -24.47
C ARG A 290 -5.54 8.56 -23.41
N SER A 291 -5.28 9.66 -22.73
CA SER A 291 -4.33 9.67 -21.60
C SER A 291 -4.87 8.83 -20.44
N GLY A 292 -6.19 8.83 -20.25
CA GLY A 292 -6.89 7.98 -19.29
C GLY A 292 -6.69 6.49 -19.50
N PHE A 293 -6.67 6.05 -20.76
CA PHE A 293 -6.33 4.67 -21.10
C PHE A 293 -4.93 4.30 -20.64
N SER A 294 -3.93 5.14 -20.91
CA SER A 294 -2.54 4.89 -20.46
C SER A 294 -2.45 4.80 -18.93
N VAL A 295 -3.18 5.66 -18.22
CA VAL A 295 -3.26 5.63 -16.75
C VAL A 295 -3.91 4.33 -16.26
N ALA A 296 -5.02 3.90 -16.88
CA ALA A 296 -5.70 2.64 -16.55
C ALA A 296 -4.81 1.41 -16.82
N VAL A 297 -4.03 1.40 -17.91
CA VAL A 297 -3.05 0.35 -18.20
C VAL A 297 -1.98 0.30 -17.11
N PHE A 298 -1.44 1.46 -16.72
CA PHE A 298 -0.44 1.54 -15.64
C PHE A 298 -1.01 1.02 -14.32
N MET A 299 -2.24 1.42 -13.96
CA MET A 299 -2.94 0.89 -12.78
C MET A 299 -3.19 -0.61 -12.84
N CYS A 300 -3.55 -1.13 -14.01
CA CYS A 300 -3.73 -2.56 -14.18
C CYS A 300 -2.40 -3.32 -14.03
N LEU A 301 -1.30 -2.77 -14.54
CA LEU A 301 0.03 -3.36 -14.40
C LEU A 301 0.47 -3.39 -12.93
N THR A 302 0.30 -2.29 -12.19
CA THR A 302 0.64 -2.23 -10.76
C THR A 302 -0.24 -3.19 -9.94
N LEU A 303 -1.54 -3.27 -10.25
CA LEU A 303 -2.46 -4.20 -9.62
C LEU A 303 -2.08 -5.67 -9.92
N SER A 304 -1.67 -5.96 -11.15
CA SER A 304 -1.22 -7.30 -11.56
C SER A 304 0.04 -7.73 -10.83
N ALA A 305 1.01 -6.81 -10.65
CA ALA A 305 2.22 -7.06 -9.89
C ALA A 305 1.90 -7.31 -8.40
N LEU A 306 1.03 -6.49 -7.80
CA LEU A 306 0.57 -6.66 -6.41
C LEU A 306 -0.05 -8.05 -6.21
N TRP A 307 -1.01 -8.43 -7.05
CA TRP A 307 -1.66 -9.75 -6.94
C TRP A 307 -0.71 -10.91 -7.19
N THR A 308 0.23 -10.76 -8.12
CA THR A 308 1.22 -11.81 -8.39
C THR A 308 2.06 -12.13 -7.17
N VAL A 309 2.61 -11.08 -6.54
CA VAL A 309 3.43 -11.24 -5.33
C VAL A 309 2.56 -11.73 -4.18
N ALA A 310 1.45 -11.04 -3.89
CA ALA A 310 0.61 -11.35 -2.74
C ALA A 310 -0.06 -12.75 -2.84
N ALA A 311 -0.55 -13.15 -4.02
CA ALA A 311 -1.15 -14.47 -4.21
C ALA A 311 -0.11 -15.60 -4.06
N SER A 312 1.12 -15.39 -4.53
CA SER A 312 2.19 -16.38 -4.36
C SER A 312 2.53 -16.60 -2.89
N MET A 313 2.56 -15.52 -2.10
CA MET A 313 2.73 -15.57 -0.65
C MET A 313 1.54 -16.25 0.04
N MET A 314 0.30 -15.96 -0.37
CA MET A 314 -0.88 -16.63 0.20
C MET A 314 -0.90 -18.13 -0.05
N CYS A 315 -0.46 -18.58 -1.22
CA CYS A 315 -0.30 -20.00 -1.51
C CYS A 315 0.79 -20.67 -0.65
N ALA A 316 1.75 -19.89 -0.16
CA ALA A 316 2.84 -20.33 0.72
C ALA A 316 2.47 -20.34 2.21
N GLU A 317 1.28 -19.85 2.58
CA GLU A 317 0.86 -19.73 3.98
C GLU A 317 0.83 -21.08 4.71
N SER A 318 1.06 -21.06 6.03
CA SER A 318 1.00 -22.26 6.87
C SER A 318 -0.41 -22.89 6.83
N PRO A 319 -0.54 -24.22 6.76
CA PRO A 319 -1.84 -24.88 6.78
C PRO A 319 -2.38 -25.05 8.21
N ILE A 320 -1.57 -24.73 9.23
CA ILE A 320 -1.90 -24.95 10.63
C ILE A 320 -2.72 -23.76 11.14
N VAL A 321 -4.03 -23.98 11.29
CA VAL A 321 -4.94 -23.00 11.89
C VAL A 321 -5.11 -23.32 13.37
N THR A 322 -4.80 -22.37 14.25
CA THR A 322 -4.91 -22.59 15.71
C THR A 322 -6.35 -22.84 16.14
N PRO A 323 -6.58 -23.58 17.24
CA PRO A 323 -7.92 -23.81 17.78
C PRO A 323 -8.67 -22.51 18.09
N ARG A 324 -7.96 -21.42 18.42
CA ARG A 324 -8.52 -20.09 18.66
C ARG A 324 -9.15 -19.53 17.38
N VAL A 325 -8.39 -19.45 16.30
CA VAL A 325 -8.89 -18.97 15.00
C VAL A 325 -10.01 -19.87 14.46
N ARG A 326 -9.93 -21.18 14.68
CA ARG A 326 -11.00 -22.12 14.31
C ARG A 326 -12.32 -21.88 15.06
N ARG A 327 -12.32 -21.23 16.23
CA ARG A 327 -13.56 -20.91 16.98
C ARG A 327 -14.26 -19.66 16.44
N GLU A 328 -13.52 -18.77 15.80
CA GLU A 328 -14.00 -17.52 15.21
C GLU A 328 -14.57 -17.72 13.79
N LEU A 329 -14.41 -18.91 13.22
CA LEU A 329 -14.92 -19.23 11.89
C LEU A 329 -16.46 -19.06 11.81
N PRO A 330 -16.96 -18.56 10.67
CA PRO A 330 -18.39 -18.37 10.43
C PRO A 330 -19.17 -19.69 10.61
N SER A 331 -20.34 -19.63 11.25
CA SER A 331 -21.18 -20.79 11.54
C SER A 331 -22.28 -21.04 10.50
N SER A 332 -22.83 -20.00 9.86
CA SER A 332 -23.93 -20.15 8.90
C SER A 332 -23.43 -20.69 7.55
N PHE A 333 -24.31 -21.29 6.75
CA PHE A 333 -23.93 -21.86 5.44
C PHE A 333 -23.46 -20.78 4.45
N LEU A 334 -24.23 -19.70 4.30
CA LEU A 334 -23.90 -18.57 3.42
C LEU A 334 -22.61 -17.85 3.85
N SER A 335 -22.45 -17.60 5.15
CA SER A 335 -21.20 -16.98 5.65
C SER A 335 -20.00 -17.90 5.46
N ARG A 336 -20.17 -19.22 5.55
CA ARG A 336 -19.10 -20.16 5.21
C ARG A 336 -18.74 -20.12 3.74
N ALA A 337 -19.71 -20.06 2.83
CA ALA A 337 -19.42 -20.01 1.39
C ALA A 337 -18.62 -18.76 0.98
N ALA A 338 -18.92 -17.59 1.55
CA ALA A 338 -18.28 -16.33 1.17
C ALA A 338 -17.06 -15.96 2.03
N LEU A 339 -17.12 -16.13 3.35
CA LEU A 339 -16.10 -15.61 4.28
C LEU A 339 -15.01 -16.62 4.62
N THR A 340 -15.17 -17.92 4.32
CA THR A 340 -14.08 -18.89 4.56
C THR A 340 -12.87 -18.63 3.68
N TRP A 341 -13.05 -18.04 2.50
CA TRP A 341 -11.92 -17.68 1.62
C TRP A 341 -11.09 -16.53 2.16
N LEU A 342 -11.59 -15.78 3.15
CA LEU A 342 -10.79 -14.76 3.83
C LEU A 342 -9.96 -15.33 4.99
N THR A 343 -10.16 -16.60 5.36
CA THR A 343 -9.51 -17.23 6.51
C THR A 343 -8.10 -17.73 6.15
N PRO A 344 -7.16 -17.76 7.11
CA PRO A 344 -5.77 -18.11 6.84
C PRO A 344 -5.64 -19.55 6.30
N GLY A 345 -4.70 -19.74 5.38
CA GLY A 345 -4.35 -21.05 4.83
C GLY A 345 -3.96 -21.02 3.35
N PRO A 346 -3.16 -22.00 2.90
CA PRO A 346 -2.63 -22.02 1.54
C PRO A 346 -3.70 -22.36 0.50
N ALA A 347 -4.64 -23.25 0.83
CA ALA A 347 -5.73 -23.65 -0.06
C ALA A 347 -6.82 -22.57 -0.14
N THR A 348 -7.17 -21.96 0.99
CA THR A 348 -8.10 -20.81 1.02
C THR A 348 -7.50 -19.61 0.32
N GLY A 349 -6.19 -19.38 0.46
CA GLY A 349 -5.42 -18.37 -0.25
C GLY A 349 -5.45 -18.58 -1.78
N LEU A 350 -5.17 -19.80 -2.25
CA LEU A 350 -5.25 -20.14 -3.67
C LEU A 350 -6.64 -19.85 -4.25
N VAL A 351 -7.70 -20.33 -3.58
CA VAL A 351 -9.09 -20.07 -4.02
C VAL A 351 -9.35 -18.57 -4.03
N PHE A 352 -9.15 -17.88 -2.91
CA PHE A 352 -9.35 -16.44 -2.80
C PHE A 352 -8.65 -15.63 -3.90
N SER A 353 -7.35 -15.87 -4.10
CA SER A 353 -6.57 -15.18 -5.11
C SER A 353 -7.06 -15.49 -6.53
N SER A 354 -7.37 -16.75 -6.83
CA SER A 354 -7.90 -17.13 -8.14
C SER A 354 -9.26 -16.46 -8.42
N THR A 355 -10.17 -16.44 -7.45
CA THR A 355 -11.48 -15.82 -7.60
C THR A 355 -11.33 -14.30 -7.78
N ALA A 356 -10.48 -13.65 -6.99
CA ALA A 356 -10.22 -12.22 -7.12
C ALA A 356 -9.61 -11.87 -8.48
N ILE A 357 -8.61 -12.62 -8.95
CA ILE A 357 -7.99 -12.42 -10.27
C ILE A 357 -9.04 -12.57 -11.39
N VAL A 358 -9.90 -13.59 -11.34
CA VAL A 358 -10.95 -13.80 -12.34
C VAL A 358 -11.96 -12.65 -12.32
N VAL A 359 -12.43 -12.25 -11.13
CA VAL A 359 -13.42 -11.15 -10.99
C VAL A 359 -12.84 -9.82 -11.47
N THR A 360 -11.60 -9.49 -11.07
CA THR A 360 -10.90 -8.29 -11.53
C THR A 360 -10.71 -8.31 -13.05
N THR A 361 -10.30 -9.44 -13.61
CA THR A 361 -10.13 -9.58 -15.08
C THR A 361 -11.46 -9.42 -15.80
N ALA A 362 -12.53 -10.06 -15.31
CA ALA A 362 -13.87 -9.95 -15.88
C ALA A 362 -14.39 -8.51 -15.85
N PHE A 363 -14.15 -7.76 -14.77
CA PHE A 363 -14.53 -6.35 -14.67
C PHE A 363 -13.77 -5.47 -15.67
N ILE A 364 -12.45 -5.67 -15.82
CA ILE A 364 -11.63 -4.96 -16.80
C ILE A 364 -12.11 -5.27 -18.22
N VAL A 365 -12.26 -6.55 -18.57
CA VAL A 365 -12.70 -6.98 -19.90
C VAL A 365 -14.11 -6.47 -20.20
N GLY A 366 -15.04 -6.60 -19.25
CA GLY A 366 -16.42 -6.14 -19.39
C GLY A 366 -16.52 -4.62 -19.57
N GLY A 367 -15.79 -3.85 -18.76
CA GLY A 367 -15.73 -2.39 -18.90
C GLY A 367 -15.20 -1.95 -20.27
N MET A 368 -14.18 -2.66 -20.78
CA MET A 368 -13.57 -2.38 -22.08
C MET A 368 -14.50 -2.76 -23.25
N MET A 369 -15.30 -3.83 -23.10
CA MET A 369 -16.33 -4.19 -24.08
C MET A 369 -17.44 -3.13 -24.16
N VAL A 370 -17.91 -2.62 -23.02
CA VAL A 370 -18.92 -1.55 -22.98
C VAL A 370 -18.40 -0.27 -23.63
N LEU A 371 -17.16 0.12 -23.33
CA LEU A 371 -16.53 1.31 -23.94
C LEU A 371 -16.37 1.17 -25.46
N ARG A 372 -16.08 -0.04 -25.95
CA ARG A 372 -16.02 -0.34 -27.37
C ARG A 372 -17.39 -0.20 -28.04
N ASP A 373 -18.44 -0.72 -27.40
CA ASP A 373 -19.80 -0.74 -27.96
C ASP A 373 -20.43 0.65 -28.03
N GLN A 374 -20.19 1.50 -27.01
CA GLN A 374 -20.70 2.87 -26.95
C GLN A 374 -20.04 3.83 -27.95
N GLY A 375 -19.04 3.41 -28.73
CA GLY A 375 -18.33 4.28 -29.67
C GLY A 375 -17.48 5.39 -29.01
N ASN A 376 -17.43 5.44 -27.67
CA ASN A 376 -16.62 6.37 -26.88
C ASN A 376 -15.10 6.16 -27.06
N GLY A 377 -14.68 5.14 -27.81
CA GLY A 377 -13.30 4.80 -28.13
C GLY A 377 -12.73 5.41 -29.41
N VAL A 378 -13.15 6.63 -29.80
CA VAL A 378 -12.61 7.31 -31.00
C VAL A 378 -11.08 7.38 -30.90
N GLY A 379 -10.37 6.67 -31.80
CA GLY A 379 -8.91 6.57 -31.81
C GLY A 379 -8.27 5.48 -30.93
N MET A 380 -9.06 4.69 -30.19
CA MET A 380 -8.58 3.59 -29.31
C MET A 380 -8.95 2.18 -29.78
N GLY A 381 -9.49 2.03 -31.00
CA GLY A 381 -10.03 0.76 -31.49
C GLY A 381 -9.06 -0.43 -31.42
N ARG A 382 -7.76 -0.22 -31.70
CA ARG A 382 -6.76 -1.29 -31.57
C ARG A 382 -6.53 -1.67 -30.10
N GLU A 383 -6.31 -0.67 -29.25
CA GLU A 383 -5.98 -0.86 -27.83
C GLU A 383 -7.13 -1.53 -27.07
N LEU A 384 -8.38 -1.13 -27.34
CA LEU A 384 -9.59 -1.75 -26.78
C LEU A 384 -9.77 -3.22 -27.18
N ASN A 385 -9.15 -3.65 -28.29
CA ASN A 385 -9.20 -5.04 -28.74
C ASN A 385 -8.04 -5.90 -28.22
N VAL A 386 -6.85 -5.31 -28.10
CA VAL A 386 -5.63 -6.02 -27.70
C VAL A 386 -5.55 -6.19 -26.19
N PHE A 387 -5.84 -5.14 -25.43
CA PHE A 387 -5.66 -5.13 -23.98
C PHE A 387 -6.47 -6.21 -23.23
N PRO A 388 -7.78 -6.41 -23.51
CA PRO A 388 -8.56 -7.47 -22.86
C PRO A 388 -7.97 -8.88 -23.09
N ARG A 389 -7.39 -9.13 -24.29
CA ARG A 389 -6.79 -10.43 -24.61
C ARG A 389 -5.53 -10.69 -23.78
N ILE A 390 -4.71 -9.65 -23.58
CA ILE A 390 -3.52 -9.72 -22.72
C ILE A 390 -3.94 -9.99 -21.27
N CYS A 391 -4.96 -9.30 -20.75
CA CYS A 391 -5.47 -9.52 -19.39
C CYS A 391 -5.97 -10.96 -19.18
N ILE A 392 -6.73 -11.52 -20.14
CA ILE A 392 -7.22 -12.90 -20.08
C ILE A 392 -6.06 -13.90 -20.12
N ALA A 393 -5.10 -13.71 -21.04
CA ALA A 393 -3.97 -14.61 -21.16
C ALA A 393 -3.11 -14.59 -19.88
N TYR A 394 -2.78 -13.39 -19.39
CA TYR A 394 -2.00 -13.21 -18.17
C TYR A 394 -2.68 -13.83 -16.94
N SER A 395 -3.97 -13.55 -16.71
CA SER A 395 -4.71 -14.11 -15.56
C SER A 395 -4.79 -15.64 -15.62
N THR A 396 -4.98 -16.22 -16.81
CA THR A 396 -5.04 -17.67 -17.00
C THR A 396 -3.70 -18.32 -16.62
N TYR A 397 -2.58 -17.80 -17.13
CA TYR A 397 -1.25 -18.31 -16.75
C TYR A 397 -0.94 -18.10 -15.28
N LEU A 398 -1.30 -16.94 -14.71
CA LEU A 398 -1.05 -16.65 -13.30
C LEU A 398 -1.78 -17.66 -12.40
N ILE A 399 -3.04 -17.99 -12.67
CA ILE A 399 -3.78 -19.01 -11.91
C ILE A 399 -3.09 -20.38 -12.06
N GLY A 400 -2.65 -20.74 -13.27
CA GLY A 400 -1.86 -21.95 -13.50
C GLY A 400 -0.58 -21.97 -12.65
N PHE A 401 0.17 -20.87 -12.63
CA PHE A 401 1.39 -20.76 -11.82
C PHE A 401 1.11 -20.84 -10.33
N LEU A 402 0.04 -20.21 -9.84
CA LEU A 402 -0.35 -20.29 -8.43
C LEU A 402 -0.72 -21.73 -8.02
N THR A 403 -1.41 -22.48 -8.89
CA THR A 403 -1.68 -23.91 -8.63
C THR A 403 -0.39 -24.74 -8.56
N ALA A 404 0.57 -24.47 -9.46
CA ALA A 404 1.87 -25.15 -9.42
C ALA A 404 2.68 -24.76 -8.16
N VAL A 405 2.69 -23.48 -7.78
CA VAL A 405 3.33 -22.99 -6.55
C VAL A 405 2.74 -23.68 -5.31
N TYR A 406 1.42 -23.80 -5.23
CA TYR A 406 0.76 -24.54 -4.15
C TYR A 406 1.31 -25.97 -4.01
N TRP A 407 1.43 -26.70 -5.12
CA TRP A 407 1.95 -28.08 -5.10
C TRP A 407 3.45 -28.14 -4.77
N VAL A 408 4.27 -27.26 -5.34
CA VAL A 408 5.71 -27.19 -5.06
C VAL A 408 5.93 -26.95 -3.56
N ILE A 409 5.22 -26.01 -2.96
CA ILE A 409 5.34 -25.70 -1.53
C ILE A 409 4.79 -26.85 -0.68
N ALA A 410 3.69 -27.48 -1.08
CA ALA A 410 3.15 -28.65 -0.39
C ALA A 410 4.18 -29.80 -0.35
N GLN A 411 4.98 -29.99 -1.40
CA GLN A 411 6.07 -30.97 -1.41
C GLN A 411 7.23 -30.57 -0.49
N ILE A 412 7.69 -29.32 -0.56
CA ILE A 412 8.77 -28.81 0.31
C ILE A 412 8.38 -28.92 1.79
N ARG A 413 7.10 -28.67 2.10
CA ARG A 413 6.56 -28.73 3.45
C ARG A 413 6.56 -30.13 4.07
N ARG A 414 6.75 -31.19 3.28
CA ARG A 414 6.88 -32.56 3.82
C ARG A 414 8.15 -32.74 4.66
N ARG A 415 9.20 -31.95 4.41
CA ARG A 415 10.50 -32.06 5.08
C ARG A 415 10.91 -30.80 5.83
N ASN A 416 10.39 -29.64 5.44
CA ASN A 416 10.79 -28.33 5.96
C ASN A 416 9.57 -27.50 6.42
N HIS A 417 9.80 -26.45 7.18
CA HIS A 417 8.80 -25.42 7.49
C HIS A 417 9.06 -24.17 6.64
N PRO A 418 8.55 -24.11 5.39
CA PRO A 418 8.85 -23.01 4.49
C PRO A 418 8.25 -21.70 5.01
N ARG A 419 9.00 -20.61 4.90
CA ARG A 419 8.48 -19.27 5.12
C ARG A 419 7.59 -18.83 3.96
N VAL A 420 6.77 -17.82 4.19
CA VAL A 420 5.79 -17.32 3.23
C VAL A 420 6.48 -16.71 1.99
N GLU A 421 7.66 -16.11 2.15
CA GLU A 421 8.43 -15.52 1.04
C GLU A 421 8.93 -16.56 0.04
N LEU A 422 9.03 -17.83 0.43
CA LEU A 422 9.39 -18.93 -0.48
C LEU A 422 8.36 -19.08 -1.61
N GLY A 423 7.12 -18.59 -1.41
CA GLY A 423 6.11 -18.54 -2.47
C GLY A 423 6.52 -17.71 -3.67
N ILE A 424 7.18 -16.57 -3.44
CA ILE A 424 7.68 -15.69 -4.51
C ILE A 424 8.78 -16.42 -5.29
N ALA A 425 9.72 -17.05 -4.59
CA ALA A 425 10.80 -17.81 -5.23
C ALA A 425 10.26 -19.00 -6.05
N ALA A 426 9.27 -19.72 -5.52
CA ALA A 426 8.61 -20.81 -6.24
C ALA A 426 7.86 -20.29 -7.48
N LEU A 427 7.19 -19.14 -7.39
CA LEU A 427 6.52 -18.53 -8.52
C LEU A 427 7.52 -18.14 -9.62
N ILE A 428 8.62 -17.48 -9.27
CA ILE A 428 9.67 -17.11 -10.22
C ILE A 428 10.22 -18.36 -10.90
N ALA A 429 10.53 -19.41 -10.14
CA ALA A 429 11.02 -20.67 -10.68
C ALA A 429 10.01 -21.28 -11.68
N VAL A 430 8.72 -21.36 -11.32
CA VAL A 430 7.67 -21.89 -12.21
C VAL A 430 7.51 -21.02 -13.46
N ALA A 431 7.49 -19.69 -13.34
CA ALA A 431 7.32 -18.77 -14.46
C ALA A 431 8.52 -18.79 -15.42
N VAL A 432 9.75 -18.91 -14.90
CA VAL A 432 10.97 -19.01 -15.72
C VAL A 432 11.07 -20.37 -16.40
N LEU A 433 10.87 -21.47 -15.66
CA LEU A 433 10.95 -22.81 -16.23
C LEU A 433 9.86 -23.07 -17.28
N SER A 434 8.64 -22.56 -17.06
CA SER A 434 7.56 -22.66 -18.06
C SER A 434 7.86 -21.92 -19.36
N ALA A 435 8.65 -20.84 -19.34
CA ALA A 435 9.11 -20.17 -20.55
C ALA A 435 10.34 -20.85 -21.18
N LEU A 436 11.34 -21.20 -20.37
CA LEU A 436 12.67 -21.60 -20.83
C LEU A 436 12.73 -23.04 -21.32
N ILE A 437 12.06 -23.98 -20.66
CA ILE A 437 12.05 -25.40 -21.04
C ILE A 437 11.49 -25.60 -22.46
N PRO A 438 10.25 -25.19 -22.79
CA PRO A 438 9.71 -25.42 -24.13
C PRO A 438 10.51 -24.67 -25.19
N TYR A 439 11.01 -23.47 -24.88
CA TYR A 439 11.82 -22.69 -25.81
C TYR A 439 13.13 -23.41 -26.15
N SER A 440 13.84 -23.93 -25.14
CA SER A 440 15.10 -24.64 -25.31
C SER A 440 14.92 -25.95 -26.09
N ILE A 441 13.83 -26.68 -25.82
CA ILE A 441 13.48 -27.90 -26.56
C ILE A 441 13.19 -27.57 -28.02
N GLY A 442 12.36 -26.55 -28.29
CA GLY A 442 12.04 -26.14 -29.67
C GLY A 442 13.27 -25.65 -30.44
N LEU A 443 14.16 -24.92 -29.76
CA LEU A 443 15.41 -24.44 -30.34
C LEU A 443 16.35 -25.60 -30.69
N HIS A 444 16.46 -26.60 -29.81
CA HIS A 444 17.25 -27.80 -30.05
C HIS A 444 16.73 -28.61 -31.24
N PHE A 445 15.40 -28.78 -31.35
CA PHE A 445 14.78 -29.47 -32.50
C PHE A 445 14.89 -28.70 -33.82
N ASN A 446 15.15 -27.40 -33.79
CA ASN A 446 15.32 -26.57 -34.97
C ASN A 446 16.80 -26.21 -35.23
N ASP A 447 17.74 -27.05 -34.79
CA ASP A 447 19.20 -26.86 -34.96
C ASP A 447 19.69 -25.47 -34.53
N TYR A 448 19.14 -24.94 -33.44
CA TYR A 448 19.44 -23.61 -32.90
C TYR A 448 19.15 -22.43 -33.82
N ARG A 449 18.28 -22.62 -34.82
CA ARG A 449 17.78 -21.54 -35.70
C ARG A 449 16.46 -20.97 -35.18
N ASP A 450 16.13 -19.77 -35.63
CA ASP A 450 14.82 -19.16 -35.38
C ASP A 450 13.70 -20.01 -35.97
N TYR A 451 12.61 -20.19 -35.22
CA TYR A 451 11.43 -20.96 -35.64
C TYR A 451 10.13 -20.21 -35.35
N PRO A 452 9.06 -20.46 -36.13
CA PRO A 452 7.76 -19.86 -35.89
C PRO A 452 7.09 -20.49 -34.65
N TYR A 453 6.15 -19.75 -34.05
CA TYR A 453 5.37 -20.23 -32.92
C TYR A 453 4.59 -21.51 -33.27
N SER A 454 4.71 -22.53 -32.43
CA SER A 454 4.01 -23.82 -32.55
C SER A 454 3.25 -24.17 -31.27
N MET A 455 2.30 -25.11 -31.36
CA MET A 455 1.52 -25.55 -30.19
C MET A 455 2.37 -26.16 -29.05
N PHE A 456 3.59 -26.60 -29.34
CA PHE A 456 4.52 -27.05 -28.29
C PHE A 456 5.01 -25.91 -27.39
N GLN A 457 4.93 -24.66 -27.86
CA GLN A 457 5.31 -23.46 -27.08
C GLN A 457 4.17 -22.92 -26.21
N ILE A 458 3.06 -23.64 -26.07
CA ILE A 458 1.89 -23.16 -25.32
C ILE A 458 2.16 -22.96 -23.82
N THR A 459 3.16 -23.64 -23.26
CA THR A 459 3.62 -23.42 -21.89
C THR A 459 4.50 -22.18 -21.75
N ASN A 460 5.10 -21.70 -22.85
CA ASN A 460 5.85 -20.45 -22.90
C ASN A 460 4.89 -19.26 -22.87
N TRP A 461 4.56 -18.83 -21.65
CA TRP A 461 3.59 -17.77 -21.39
C TRP A 461 3.98 -16.45 -22.06
N ALA A 462 5.28 -16.08 -22.05
CA ALA A 462 5.74 -14.81 -22.59
C ALA A 462 5.55 -14.74 -24.12
N TRP A 463 5.96 -15.79 -24.83
CA TRP A 463 5.76 -15.86 -26.28
C TRP A 463 4.26 -15.98 -26.60
N THR A 464 3.52 -16.81 -25.87
CA THR A 464 2.09 -17.00 -26.15
C THR A 464 1.27 -15.73 -25.92
N ILE A 465 1.54 -14.94 -24.88
CA ILE A 465 0.88 -13.64 -24.66
C ILE A 465 1.18 -12.69 -25.81
N SER A 466 2.43 -12.64 -26.29
CA SER A 466 2.80 -11.80 -27.43
C SER A 466 2.03 -12.21 -28.71
N GLU A 467 1.74 -13.50 -28.86
CA GLU A 467 1.06 -14.05 -30.03
C GLU A 467 -0.46 -13.78 -29.99
N VAL A 468 -1.05 -13.91 -28.79
CA VAL A 468 -2.46 -13.55 -28.54
C VAL A 468 -2.71 -12.05 -28.69
N ALA A 469 -1.71 -11.21 -28.40
CA ALA A 469 -1.80 -9.77 -28.60
C ALA A 469 -1.88 -9.37 -30.09
N ARG A 470 -1.29 -10.17 -31.00
CA ARG A 470 -1.19 -9.83 -32.43
C ARG A 470 -2.51 -9.97 -33.20
N THR A 471 -3.28 -11.03 -32.97
CA THR A 471 -4.47 -11.34 -33.79
C THR A 471 -5.60 -11.96 -32.96
N SER A 472 -6.86 -11.67 -33.29
CA SER A 472 -8.03 -12.20 -32.57
C SER A 472 -8.16 -13.71 -32.66
N THR A 473 -7.86 -14.30 -33.82
CA THR A 473 -7.93 -15.74 -34.07
C THR A 473 -7.00 -16.54 -33.16
N ARG A 474 -5.86 -15.95 -32.77
CA ARG A 474 -4.87 -16.56 -31.87
C ARG A 474 -5.35 -16.67 -30.43
N MET A 475 -6.47 -16.03 -30.06
CA MET A 475 -7.10 -16.25 -28.77
C MET A 475 -7.58 -17.71 -28.58
N ALA A 476 -7.79 -18.46 -29.67
CA ALA A 476 -8.09 -19.89 -29.61
C ALA A 476 -6.98 -20.71 -28.91
N LEU A 477 -5.73 -20.21 -28.89
CA LEU A 477 -4.62 -20.82 -28.14
C LEU A 477 -4.88 -20.86 -26.63
N MET A 478 -5.69 -19.93 -26.09
CA MET A 478 -5.99 -19.87 -24.66
C MET A 478 -7.02 -20.92 -24.22
N VAL A 479 -7.79 -21.50 -25.14
CA VAL A 479 -8.83 -22.50 -24.81
C VAL A 479 -8.22 -23.75 -24.14
N PRO A 480 -7.22 -24.44 -24.73
CA PRO A 480 -6.60 -25.59 -24.06
C PRO A 480 -5.89 -25.19 -22.77
N VAL A 481 -5.22 -24.03 -22.71
CA VAL A 481 -4.55 -23.54 -21.48
C VAL A 481 -5.57 -23.35 -20.36
N GLY A 482 -6.68 -22.67 -20.64
CA GLY A 482 -7.77 -22.47 -19.69
C GLY A 482 -8.37 -23.79 -19.22
N PHE A 483 -8.56 -24.76 -20.11
CA PHE A 483 -9.05 -26.09 -19.75
C PHE A 483 -8.11 -26.82 -18.77
N PHE A 484 -6.80 -26.87 -19.05
CA PHE A 484 -5.85 -27.54 -18.17
C PHE A 484 -5.66 -26.81 -16.84
N VAL A 485 -5.64 -25.48 -16.84
CA VAL A 485 -5.54 -24.68 -15.62
C VAL A 485 -6.77 -24.87 -14.73
N THR A 486 -7.97 -24.82 -15.30
CA THR A 486 -9.21 -25.04 -14.55
C THR A 486 -9.31 -26.47 -14.02
N LEU A 487 -8.92 -27.47 -14.81
CA LEU A 487 -8.85 -28.86 -14.37
C LEU A 487 -7.87 -29.03 -13.21
N SER A 488 -6.64 -28.52 -13.33
CA SER A 488 -5.61 -28.57 -12.28
C SER A 488 -6.09 -27.89 -10.99
N PHE A 489 -6.72 -26.72 -11.12
CA PHE A 489 -7.30 -26.00 -9.98
C PHE A 489 -8.40 -26.82 -9.31
N MET A 490 -9.33 -27.39 -10.08
CA MET A 490 -10.43 -28.21 -9.55
C MET A 490 -9.90 -29.46 -8.84
N VAL A 491 -8.93 -30.16 -9.43
CA VAL A 491 -8.27 -31.31 -8.79
C VAL A 491 -7.63 -30.91 -7.46
N THR A 492 -6.98 -29.74 -7.41
CA THR A 492 -6.33 -29.23 -6.19
C THR A 492 -7.34 -28.95 -5.08
N VAL A 493 -8.46 -28.29 -5.42
CA VAL A 493 -9.55 -27.98 -4.48
C VAL A 493 -10.23 -29.25 -3.96
N LEU A 494 -10.53 -30.20 -4.86
CA LEU A 494 -11.20 -31.46 -4.53
C LEU A 494 -10.33 -32.42 -3.72
N SER A 495 -9.01 -32.40 -3.91
CA SER A 495 -8.07 -33.25 -3.17
C SER A 495 -7.90 -32.85 -1.70
N ASN A 496 -8.23 -31.60 -1.35
CA ASN A 496 -7.97 -31.04 -0.02
C ASN A 496 -9.19 -30.37 0.65
N PRO A 497 -10.35 -31.06 0.76
CA PRO A 497 -11.60 -30.43 1.21
C PRO A 497 -11.53 -29.92 2.65
N LYS A 498 -10.73 -30.56 3.51
CA LYS A 498 -10.53 -30.16 4.91
C LYS A 498 -9.74 -28.86 5.06
N LEU A 499 -8.90 -28.52 4.07
CA LEU A 499 -8.09 -27.29 4.05
C LEU A 499 -8.83 -26.14 3.35
N VAL A 500 -9.67 -26.45 2.35
CA VAL A 500 -10.49 -25.45 1.64
C VAL A 500 -11.68 -24.99 2.49
N PHE A 501 -12.29 -25.91 3.25
CA PHE A 501 -13.43 -25.61 4.13
C PHE A 501 -13.12 -26.00 5.58
N PRO A 502 -12.32 -25.18 6.29
CA PRO A 502 -12.02 -25.45 7.69
C PRO A 502 -13.30 -25.42 8.54
N ARG A 503 -13.48 -26.42 9.39
CA ARG A 503 -14.65 -26.53 10.27
C ARG A 503 -14.43 -25.80 11.59
N ARG A 504 -15.45 -25.05 12.02
CA ARG A 504 -15.50 -24.43 13.35
C ARG A 504 -15.41 -25.49 14.44
N ILE A 505 -14.61 -25.24 15.47
CA ILE A 505 -14.59 -26.06 16.69
C ILE A 505 -15.45 -25.35 17.74
N ALA A 506 -16.26 -26.11 18.48
CA ALA A 506 -17.04 -25.58 19.60
C ALA A 506 -16.12 -24.98 20.67
N MET A 507 -16.50 -23.83 21.25
CA MET A 507 -15.78 -23.33 22.41
C MET A 507 -16.00 -24.26 23.61
N PRO A 508 -14.95 -24.59 24.38
CA PRO A 508 -15.12 -25.31 25.64
C PRO A 508 -16.00 -24.50 26.59
N LYS A 509 -16.93 -25.17 27.28
CA LYS A 509 -17.90 -24.53 28.19
C LYS A 509 -17.23 -23.64 29.24
N ARG A 510 -16.06 -24.05 29.76
CA ARG A 510 -15.28 -23.29 30.76
C ARG A 510 -14.81 -21.93 30.24
N VAL A 511 -14.39 -21.84 28.98
CA VAL A 511 -13.91 -20.58 28.38
C VAL A 511 -15.10 -19.65 28.05
N GLN A 512 -16.27 -20.21 27.71
CA GLN A 512 -17.48 -19.40 27.57
C GLN A 512 -17.89 -18.79 28.91
N GLN A 513 -17.89 -19.58 29.98
CA GLN A 513 -18.19 -19.10 31.34
C GLN A 513 -17.25 -17.97 31.78
N GLU A 514 -15.94 -18.08 31.49
CA GLU A 514 -14.96 -17.02 31.79
C GLU A 514 -15.18 -15.75 30.95
N LEU A 515 -15.54 -15.88 29.67
CA LEU A 515 -15.85 -14.73 28.81
C LEU A 515 -17.13 -14.00 29.23
N ASP A 516 -18.15 -14.76 29.61
CA ASP A 516 -19.42 -14.20 30.08
C ASP A 516 -19.24 -13.51 31.44
N ALA A 517 -18.42 -14.06 32.33
CA ALA A 517 -18.03 -13.41 33.57
C ALA A 517 -17.25 -12.10 33.34
N ASN A 518 -16.32 -12.07 32.36
CA ASN A 518 -15.57 -10.87 32.00
C ASN A 518 -16.41 -9.79 31.27
N LYS A 519 -17.50 -10.19 30.60
CA LYS A 519 -18.46 -9.24 30.01
C LYS A 519 -19.40 -8.64 31.05
N ALA A 520 -19.69 -9.36 32.13
CA ALA A 520 -20.49 -8.86 33.24
C ALA A 520 -19.72 -7.93 34.19
N SER A 521 -18.37 -7.98 34.16
CA SER A 521 -17.49 -7.14 34.98
C SER A 521 -16.97 -5.87 34.28
N ARG A 522 -17.20 -5.73 32.97
CA ARG A 522 -16.97 -4.52 32.18
C ARG A 522 -18.26 -3.74 32.04
#